data_AF-A0A7X7RJ76-F1
#
_entry.id   AF-A0A7X7RJ76-F1
#
_cell.length_a   1.000
_cell.length_b   1.000
_cell.length_c   1.000
_cell.angle_alpha   90.00
_cell.angle_beta   90.00
_cell.angle_gamma   90.00
#
_symmetry.space_group_name_H-M   'P 1'
#
loop_
_entity.id
_entity.type
_entity.pdbx_description
1 polymer ?
#
loop_
_entity_poly.entity_id
_entity_poly.type
_entity_poly.pdbx_seq_one_letter_code
_entity_poly.pdbx_strand_id
1 'polypeptide(L)'
;MKTLYKVCVSSGLEFECIGDCDLDLHEGDQVIIRCERYQDFGTVKTGALGEPLESEADFEKLRSGSGKGRHIEGQKIPLILRRASDEDLATECANQEKASSVHIKTVERIRYHNLDMKLIHTHYSFDRKLLVFQFSAEGRIDFRELVRDLSSMFHVRVELRQVGVRDEAAILGGIGSCGRPFCCASFLPSFNSINVKMAKQQGLSLNPQNISGCCGRLKCCLQYEADLYQPNGCLHKPPAGKAKAAANAASDSPAPENAPPRAEGNRSAGKNRGQFRPPNQDKKPKKIPLQEMQ
;
A
#
# COMPACT_ATOMS: atom_id res chain seq x y z
N MET A 1 31.65 -0.52 -3.42
CA MET A 1 30.67 0.56 -3.19
C MET A 1 29.32 -0.07 -2.87
N LYS A 2 28.45 0.60 -2.12
CA LYS A 2 27.14 0.06 -1.72
C LYS A 2 26.03 0.97 -2.21
N THR A 3 24.91 0.38 -2.61
CA THR A 3 23.74 1.10 -3.12
C THR A 3 22.48 0.65 -2.39
N LEU A 4 21.51 1.57 -2.27
CA LEU A 4 20.18 1.24 -1.75
C LEU A 4 19.31 0.63 -2.85
N TYR A 5 18.56 -0.39 -2.47
CA TYR A 5 17.56 -1.05 -3.30
C TYR A 5 16.25 -1.10 -2.54
N LYS A 6 15.14 -0.99 -3.27
CA LYS A 6 13.82 -1.23 -2.68
C LYS A 6 13.40 -2.66 -2.96
N VAL A 7 13.26 -3.47 -1.91
CA VAL A 7 12.93 -4.90 -2.00
C VAL A 7 11.55 -5.15 -1.38
N CYS A 8 10.69 -5.85 -2.12
CA CYS A 8 9.39 -6.30 -1.65
C CYS A 8 9.51 -7.77 -1.24
N VAL A 9 9.31 -8.05 0.04
CA VAL A 9 9.41 -9.41 0.61
C VAL A 9 8.08 -10.15 0.49
N SER A 10 7.01 -9.50 0.93
CA SER A 10 5.66 -10.03 0.86
C SER A 10 4.68 -8.89 0.64
N SER A 11 3.42 -9.20 0.40
CA SER A 11 2.37 -8.19 0.27
C SER A 11 2.34 -7.28 1.50
N GLY A 12 2.63 -6.00 1.29
CA GLY A 12 2.69 -4.98 2.36
C GLY A 12 3.99 -4.94 3.18
N LEU A 13 4.97 -5.82 2.91
CA LEU A 13 6.32 -5.79 3.51
C LEU A 13 7.34 -5.34 2.47
N GLU A 14 7.66 -4.05 2.50
CA GLU A 14 8.70 -3.44 1.69
C GLU A 14 9.86 -3.00 2.59
N PHE A 15 11.09 -3.31 2.17
CA PHE A 15 12.31 -2.93 2.84
C PHE A 15 13.19 -2.11 1.90
N GLU A 16 13.83 -1.08 2.44
CA GLU A 16 15.00 -0.47 1.83
C GLU A 16 16.20 -1.30 2.28
N CYS A 17 16.92 -1.89 1.34
CA CYS A 17 18.04 -2.78 1.61
C CYS A 17 19.32 -2.22 1.01
N ILE A 18 20.44 -2.46 1.66
CA ILE A 18 21.77 -2.13 1.13
C ILE A 18 22.29 -3.35 0.36
N GLY A 19 22.69 -3.15 -0.89
CA GLY A 19 23.36 -4.16 -1.71
C GLY A 19 24.74 -3.68 -2.14
N ASP A 20 25.68 -4.62 -2.32
CA ASP A 20 26.96 -4.32 -2.96
C ASP A 20 26.74 -4.01 -4.44
N CYS A 21 27.45 -3.01 -4.98
CA CYS A 21 27.31 -2.63 -6.39
C CYS A 21 27.64 -3.78 -7.36
N ASP A 22 28.48 -4.73 -6.95
CA ASP A 22 28.93 -5.86 -7.77
C ASP A 22 27.80 -6.86 -8.09
N LEU A 23 26.64 -6.74 -7.45
CA LEU A 23 25.50 -7.65 -7.66
C LEU A 23 24.66 -7.33 -8.91
N ASP A 24 24.85 -6.16 -9.55
CA ASP A 24 24.15 -5.72 -10.78
C ASP A 24 22.65 -6.08 -10.80
N LEU A 25 21.94 -5.73 -9.72
CA LEU A 25 20.53 -6.09 -9.53
C LEU A 25 19.59 -5.18 -10.32
N HIS A 26 18.65 -5.80 -11.02
CA HIS A 26 17.61 -5.15 -11.82
C HIS A 26 16.23 -5.31 -11.19
N GLU A 27 15.28 -4.47 -11.62
CA GLU A 27 13.88 -4.62 -11.20
C GLU A 27 13.34 -6.00 -11.62
N GLY A 28 12.70 -6.70 -10.68
CA GLY A 28 12.21 -8.06 -10.85
C GLY A 28 13.16 -9.15 -10.35
N ASP A 29 14.41 -8.83 -10.03
CA ASP A 29 15.35 -9.81 -9.51
C ASP A 29 14.93 -10.33 -8.13
N GLN A 30 15.02 -11.65 -7.96
CA GLN A 30 14.76 -12.32 -6.70
C GLN A 30 16.05 -12.42 -5.89
N VAL A 31 16.00 -12.01 -4.62
CA VAL A 31 17.16 -11.86 -3.76
C VAL A 31 16.87 -12.38 -2.36
N ILE A 32 17.93 -12.84 -1.70
CA ILE A 32 17.91 -13.18 -0.28
C ILE A 32 18.42 -11.98 0.51
N ILE A 33 17.62 -11.51 1.46
CA ILE A 33 17.95 -10.41 2.34
C ILE A 33 18.24 -10.91 3.75
N ARG A 34 19.22 -10.28 4.40
CA ARG A 34 19.53 -10.46 5.81
C ARG A 34 18.96 -9.30 6.60
N CYS A 35 17.94 -9.61 7.40
CA CYS A 35 17.48 -8.74 8.47
C CYS A 35 18.32 -8.99 9.74
N GLU A 36 18.13 -8.18 10.78
CA GLU A 36 18.95 -8.22 11.99
C GLU A 36 19.05 -9.63 12.63
N ARG A 37 17.97 -10.41 12.62
CA ARG A 37 17.89 -11.71 13.31
C ARG A 37 17.36 -12.86 12.45
N TYR A 38 17.02 -12.60 11.19
CA TYR A 38 16.41 -13.57 10.29
C TYR A 38 16.79 -13.25 8.84
N GLN A 39 16.61 -14.24 7.96
CA GLN A 39 16.73 -14.04 6.51
C GLN A 39 15.35 -14.06 5.87
N ASP A 40 15.19 -13.29 4.81
CA ASP A 40 13.96 -13.24 4.05
C ASP A 40 14.19 -13.30 2.55
N PHE A 41 13.16 -13.69 1.83
CA PHE A 41 13.14 -13.74 0.39
C PHE A 41 12.40 -12.51 -0.14
N GLY A 42 12.90 -11.85 -1.18
CA GLY A 42 12.19 -10.72 -1.76
C GLY A 42 12.53 -10.46 -3.23
N THR A 43 11.72 -9.61 -3.84
CA THR A 43 11.87 -9.16 -5.22
C THR A 43 12.24 -7.69 -5.25
N VAL A 44 13.26 -7.33 -6.03
CA VAL A 44 13.68 -5.94 -6.24
C VAL A 44 12.57 -5.19 -7.01
N LYS A 45 12.02 -4.13 -6.39
CA LYS A 45 10.99 -3.25 -6.98
C LYS A 45 11.58 -2.04 -7.68
N THR A 46 12.66 -1.50 -7.12
CA THR A 46 13.35 -0.35 -7.68
C THR A 46 14.84 -0.61 -7.53
N GLY A 47 15.56 -0.47 -8.64
CA GLY A 47 17.01 -0.59 -8.69
C GLY A 47 17.72 0.53 -7.91
N ALA A 48 19.04 0.61 -8.06
CA ALA A 48 19.94 1.57 -7.43
C ALA A 48 19.31 2.94 -7.12
N LEU A 49 18.94 3.16 -5.86
CA LEU A 49 18.41 4.42 -5.34
C LEU A 49 19.56 5.29 -4.82
N GLY A 50 19.79 6.43 -5.49
CA GLY A 50 20.75 7.45 -5.05
C GLY A 50 22.20 7.18 -5.45
N GLU A 51 23.10 8.03 -4.96
CA GLU A 51 24.55 7.87 -5.21
C GLU A 51 25.11 6.73 -4.34
N PRO A 52 26.03 5.91 -4.90
CA PRO A 52 26.70 4.87 -4.12
C PRO A 52 27.46 5.47 -2.94
N LEU A 53 27.29 4.90 -1.75
CA LEU A 53 28.05 5.32 -0.57
C LEU A 53 28.98 4.20 -0.10
N GLU A 54 30.03 4.59 0.61
CA GLU A 54 31.05 3.66 1.09
C GLU A 54 30.69 3.05 2.46
N SER A 55 29.88 3.72 3.28
CA SER A 55 29.60 3.30 4.66
C SER A 55 28.11 3.08 4.96
N GLU A 56 27.82 1.99 5.67
CA GLU A 56 26.47 1.64 6.16
C GLU A 56 25.92 2.71 7.13
N ALA A 57 26.81 3.35 7.89
CA ALA A 57 26.46 4.39 8.86
C ALA A 57 25.94 5.67 8.19
N ASP A 58 26.36 5.96 6.97
CA ASP A 58 25.89 7.16 6.26
C ASP A 58 24.49 6.96 5.66
N PHE A 59 24.14 5.73 5.26
CA PHE A 59 22.77 5.39 4.91
C PHE A 59 21.82 5.49 6.11
N GLU A 60 22.27 5.07 7.30
CA GLU A 60 21.46 5.15 8.52
C GLU A 60 21.21 6.62 8.95
N LYS A 61 22.18 7.51 8.74
CA LYS A 61 22.01 8.97 8.92
C LYS A 61 21.04 9.57 7.90
N LEU A 62 21.13 9.18 6.63
CA LEU A 62 20.19 9.62 5.57
C LEU A 62 18.74 9.20 5.91
N ARG A 63 18.59 7.97 6.38
CA ARG A 63 17.30 7.39 6.79
C ARG A 63 16.68 8.11 7.99
N SER A 64 17.51 8.61 8.92
CA SER A 64 17.06 9.37 10.08
C SER A 64 16.54 10.78 9.73
N GLY A 65 16.93 11.33 8.56
CA GLY A 65 16.48 12.64 8.08
C GLY A 65 15.20 12.62 7.23
N SER A 66 14.90 11.52 6.55
CA SER A 66 13.70 11.35 5.72
C SER A 66 12.55 10.73 6.54
N GLY A 67 11.99 11.52 7.45
CA GLY A 67 10.76 11.13 8.14
C GLY A 67 9.57 11.10 7.18
N LYS A 68 9.19 9.90 6.70
CA LYS A 68 7.84 9.56 6.14
C LYS A 68 7.72 8.11 5.63
N GLY A 69 8.43 7.15 6.23
CA GLY A 69 8.24 5.72 5.96
C GLY A 69 7.47 5.01 7.08
N ARG A 70 6.85 3.87 6.79
CA ARG A 70 6.35 2.93 7.82
C ARG A 70 7.57 2.30 8.52
N HIS A 71 8.22 3.06 9.39
CA HIS A 71 9.39 2.62 10.14
C HIS A 71 9.03 1.44 11.04
N ILE A 72 9.80 0.35 10.96
CA ILE A 72 9.92 -0.59 12.07
C ILE A 72 10.97 0.06 12.98
N GLU A 73 10.52 0.75 14.04
CA GLU A 73 11.40 1.49 14.96
C GLU A 73 12.50 0.56 15.52
N GLY A 74 13.76 1.00 15.41
CA GLY A 74 14.92 0.34 16.03
C GLY A 74 15.66 -0.73 15.21
N GLN A 75 15.28 -1.00 13.95
CA GLN A 75 15.94 -2.03 13.14
C GLN A 75 16.93 -1.45 12.12
N LYS A 76 18.15 -2.00 12.15
CA LYS A 76 19.21 -1.77 11.16
C LYS A 76 18.68 -2.02 9.74
N ILE A 77 19.21 -1.26 8.77
CA ILE A 77 18.86 -1.43 7.36
C ILE A 77 19.23 -2.87 6.92
N PRO A 78 18.28 -3.66 6.38
CA PRO A 78 18.58 -5.00 5.89
C PRO A 78 19.63 -4.99 4.76
N LEU A 79 20.37 -6.08 4.63
CA LEU A 79 21.42 -6.25 3.62
C LEU A 79 21.01 -7.28 2.58
N ILE A 80 21.23 -7.00 1.29
CA ILE A 80 21.09 -8.00 0.23
C ILE A 80 22.32 -8.89 0.26
N LEU A 81 22.13 -10.20 0.40
CA LEU A 81 23.24 -11.16 0.45
C LEU A 81 23.63 -11.65 -0.94
N ARG A 82 22.64 -12.05 -1.74
CA ARG A 82 22.83 -12.68 -3.04
C ARG A 82 21.51 -12.76 -3.81
N ARG A 83 21.60 -13.04 -5.11
CA ARG A 83 20.47 -13.48 -5.93
C ARG A 83 19.97 -14.85 -5.45
N ALA A 84 18.67 -15.05 -5.53
CA ALA A 84 18.04 -16.31 -5.17
C ALA A 84 18.43 -17.40 -6.18
N SER A 85 18.66 -18.62 -5.69
CA SER A 85 18.83 -19.82 -6.51
C SER A 85 17.49 -20.53 -6.70
N ASP A 86 17.44 -21.50 -7.63
CA ASP A 86 16.25 -22.32 -7.84
C ASP A 86 15.84 -23.12 -6.59
N GLU A 87 16.81 -23.53 -5.78
CA GLU A 87 16.56 -24.19 -4.49
C GLU A 87 15.91 -23.25 -3.47
N ASP A 88 16.29 -21.97 -3.47
CA ASP A 88 15.66 -20.96 -2.62
C ASP A 88 14.21 -20.72 -3.06
N LEU A 89 13.94 -20.72 -4.36
CA LEU A 89 12.58 -20.57 -4.88
C LEU A 89 11.67 -21.73 -4.45
N ALA A 90 12.19 -22.96 -4.50
CA ALA A 90 11.47 -24.12 -3.98
C ALA A 90 11.20 -24.01 -2.47
N THR A 91 12.19 -23.51 -1.72
CA THR A 91 12.05 -23.28 -0.27
C THR A 91 10.99 -22.22 0.04
N GLU A 92 10.99 -21.13 -0.72
CA GLU A 92 10.02 -20.04 -0.57
C GLU A 92 8.60 -20.50 -0.92
N CYS A 93 8.43 -21.29 -1.99
CA CYS A 93 7.14 -21.89 -2.33
C CYS A 93 6.59 -22.74 -1.17
N ALA A 94 7.43 -23.60 -0.58
CA ALA A 94 7.06 -24.40 0.58
C ALA A 94 6.75 -23.54 1.83
N ASN A 95 7.41 -22.39 1.98
CA ASN A 95 7.12 -21.44 3.05
C ASN A 95 5.76 -20.77 2.86
N GLN A 96 5.38 -20.41 1.63
CA GLN A 96 4.08 -19.82 1.31
C GLN A 96 2.91 -20.79 1.55
N GLU A 97 3.07 -22.07 1.22
CA GLU A 97 2.10 -23.11 1.54
C GLU A 97 1.93 -23.26 3.06
N LYS A 98 3.04 -23.28 3.80
CA LYS A 98 3.00 -23.32 5.27
C LYS A 98 2.34 -22.06 5.83
N ALA A 99 2.68 -20.88 5.33
CA ALA A 99 2.07 -19.62 5.74
C ALA A 99 0.54 -19.63 5.54
N SER A 100 0.06 -20.22 4.45
CA SER A 100 -1.38 -20.40 4.20
C SER A 100 -2.05 -21.29 5.24
N SER A 101 -1.42 -22.40 5.61
CA SER A 101 -1.93 -23.28 6.68
C SER A 101 -1.93 -22.59 8.07
N VAL A 102 -0.89 -21.80 8.34
CA VAL A 102 -0.73 -21.00 9.58
C VAL A 102 -1.80 -19.92 9.64
N HIS A 103 -2.10 -19.28 8.51
CA HIS A 103 -3.13 -18.25 8.39
C HIS A 103 -4.49 -18.77 8.85
N ILE A 104 -4.92 -19.92 8.31
CA ILE A 104 -6.23 -20.54 8.64
C ILE A 104 -6.31 -20.83 10.14
N LYS A 105 -5.29 -21.50 10.70
CA LYS A 105 -5.22 -21.81 12.14
C LYS A 105 -5.26 -20.56 13.02
N THR A 106 -4.62 -19.48 12.58
CA THR A 106 -4.59 -18.22 13.31
C THR A 106 -5.96 -17.55 13.30
N VAL A 107 -6.69 -17.58 12.18
CA VAL A 107 -8.08 -17.10 12.11
C VAL A 107 -8.99 -17.85 13.08
N GLU A 108 -8.82 -19.17 13.20
CA GLU A 108 -9.57 -19.97 14.17
C GLU A 108 -9.26 -19.57 15.62
N ARG A 109 -7.97 -19.34 15.94
CA ARG A 109 -7.56 -18.87 17.27
C ARG A 109 -8.08 -17.47 17.59
N ILE A 110 -8.06 -16.55 16.62
CA ILE A 110 -8.63 -15.20 16.78
C ILE A 110 -10.12 -15.29 17.16
N ARG A 111 -10.87 -16.17 16.50
CA ARG A 111 -12.29 -16.43 16.82
C ARG A 111 -12.46 -17.06 18.20
N TYR A 112 -11.60 -18.02 18.56
CA TYR A 112 -11.64 -18.65 19.87
C TYR A 112 -11.44 -17.64 21.02
N HIS A 113 -10.52 -16.70 20.84
CA HIS A 113 -10.25 -15.61 21.81
C HIS A 113 -11.22 -14.44 21.72
N ASN A 114 -12.22 -14.48 20.82
CA ASN A 114 -13.19 -13.41 20.58
C ASN A 114 -12.57 -12.01 20.38
N LEU A 115 -11.46 -11.95 19.65
CA LEU A 115 -10.77 -10.69 19.38
C LEU A 115 -11.38 -9.99 18.16
N ASP A 116 -11.70 -8.71 18.29
CA ASP A 116 -12.25 -7.87 17.23
C ASP A 116 -11.16 -7.39 16.25
N MET A 117 -10.55 -8.34 15.55
CA MET A 117 -9.49 -8.10 14.57
C MET A 117 -9.69 -8.90 13.30
N LYS A 118 -9.23 -8.33 12.18
CA LYS A 118 -9.22 -9.01 10.89
C LYS A 118 -7.79 -9.32 10.47
N LEU A 119 -7.46 -10.59 10.32
CA LEU A 119 -6.17 -11.03 9.78
C LEU A 119 -6.15 -10.76 8.27
N ILE A 120 -5.15 -10.03 7.79
CA ILE A 120 -5.02 -9.59 6.39
C ILE A 120 -3.99 -10.45 5.66
N HIS A 121 -2.82 -10.65 6.24
CA HIS A 121 -1.72 -11.38 5.62
C HIS A 121 -0.89 -12.11 6.67
N THR A 122 -0.40 -13.31 6.33
CA THR A 122 0.55 -14.07 7.14
C THR A 122 1.81 -14.29 6.33
N HIS A 123 2.96 -13.90 6.86
CA HIS A 123 4.26 -14.08 6.24
C HIS A 123 5.16 -14.96 7.09
N TYR A 124 5.91 -15.83 6.44
CA TYR A 124 6.93 -16.65 7.06
C TYR A 124 8.29 -16.18 6.56
N SER A 125 9.23 -15.88 7.46
CA SER A 125 10.59 -15.58 7.04
C SER A 125 11.21 -16.76 6.29
N PHE A 126 12.10 -16.47 5.35
CA PHE A 126 12.77 -17.49 4.54
C PHE A 126 13.43 -18.59 5.38
N ASP A 127 14.14 -18.21 6.45
CA ASP A 127 14.80 -19.13 7.39
C ASP A 127 13.89 -19.69 8.50
N ARG A 128 12.60 -19.41 8.44
CA ARG A 128 11.57 -19.83 9.39
C ARG A 128 11.78 -19.40 10.85
N LYS A 129 12.52 -18.33 11.10
CA LYS A 129 12.74 -17.80 12.45
C LYS A 129 11.68 -16.79 12.91
N LEU A 130 10.94 -16.20 11.97
CA LEU A 130 9.92 -15.19 12.27
C LEU A 130 8.63 -15.49 11.52
N LEU A 131 7.51 -15.38 12.24
CA LEU A 131 6.16 -15.39 11.69
C LEU A 131 5.54 -14.01 11.89
N VAL A 132 5.20 -13.35 10.79
CA VAL A 132 4.62 -12.00 10.80
C VAL A 132 3.14 -12.08 10.42
N PHE A 133 2.28 -11.58 11.29
CA PHE A 133 0.84 -11.52 11.09
C PHE A 133 0.41 -10.06 10.94
N GLN A 134 -0.03 -9.70 9.75
CA GLN A 134 -0.59 -8.38 9.47
C GLN A 134 -2.09 -8.40 9.71
N PHE A 135 -2.58 -7.50 10.56
CA PHE A 135 -3.99 -7.43 10.92
C PHE A 135 -4.52 -5.99 10.89
N SER A 136 -5.82 -5.84 10.69
CA SER A 136 -6.56 -4.58 10.76
C SER A 136 -7.50 -4.61 11.98
N ALA A 137 -7.59 -3.47 12.67
CA ALA A 137 -8.39 -3.29 13.88
C ALA A 137 -8.72 -1.80 14.06
N GLU A 138 -9.94 -1.49 14.49
CA GLU A 138 -10.38 -0.10 14.74
C GLU A 138 -9.93 0.41 16.12
N GLY A 139 -9.87 -0.49 17.11
CA GLY A 139 -9.55 -0.18 18.50
C GLY A 139 -8.25 -0.80 18.99
N ARG A 140 -8.00 -0.63 20.30
CA ARG A 140 -6.93 -1.34 21.01
C ARG A 140 -7.41 -2.75 21.32
N ILE A 141 -6.55 -3.73 21.07
CA ILE A 141 -6.84 -5.15 21.27
C ILE A 141 -5.78 -5.72 22.19
N ASP A 142 -6.22 -6.48 23.20
CA ASP A 142 -5.32 -7.23 24.06
C ASP A 142 -5.05 -8.61 23.45
N PHE A 143 -3.92 -8.74 22.77
CA PHE A 143 -3.52 -9.97 22.09
C PHE A 143 -2.57 -10.85 22.94
N ARG A 144 -2.42 -10.58 24.25
CA ARG A 144 -1.45 -11.30 25.10
C ARG A 144 -1.70 -12.81 25.13
N GLU A 145 -2.95 -13.24 25.23
CA GLU A 145 -3.33 -14.65 25.22
C GLU A 145 -3.12 -15.27 23.84
N LEU A 146 -3.55 -14.59 22.78
CA LEU A 146 -3.32 -15.02 21.40
C LEU A 146 -1.83 -15.24 21.10
N VAL A 147 -0.94 -14.32 21.51
CA VAL A 147 0.50 -14.45 21.27
C VAL A 147 1.08 -15.68 21.98
N ARG A 148 0.62 -16.00 23.19
CA ARG A 148 1.06 -17.20 23.91
C ARG A 148 0.61 -18.47 23.18
N ASP A 149 -0.62 -18.50 22.71
CA ASP A 149 -1.16 -19.61 21.92
C ASP A 149 -0.40 -19.79 20.61
N LEU A 150 -0.18 -18.72 19.84
CA LEU A 150 0.54 -18.80 18.56
C LEU A 150 2.00 -19.20 18.77
N SER A 151 2.66 -18.67 19.80
CA SER A 151 4.05 -19.00 20.11
C SER A 151 4.20 -20.48 20.53
N SER A 152 3.25 -21.01 21.30
CA SER A 152 3.23 -22.42 21.69
C SER A 152 2.86 -23.36 20.54
N MET A 153 2.01 -22.92 19.61
CA MET A 153 1.57 -23.73 18.47
C MET A 153 2.64 -23.87 17.39
N PHE A 154 3.36 -22.78 17.10
CA PHE A 154 4.30 -22.74 15.98
C PHE A 154 5.77 -22.86 16.40
N HIS A 155 6.09 -22.67 17.67
CA HIS A 155 7.47 -22.70 18.20
C HIS A 155 8.44 -21.76 17.45
N VAL A 156 7.92 -20.67 16.91
CA VAL A 156 8.66 -19.64 16.17
C VAL A 156 8.35 -18.29 16.77
N ARG A 157 9.25 -17.32 16.63
CA ARG A 157 9.01 -15.95 17.09
C ARG A 157 7.83 -15.37 16.30
N VAL A 158 6.80 -14.94 17.01
CA VAL A 158 5.59 -14.33 16.43
C VAL A 158 5.67 -12.82 16.54
N GLU A 159 5.36 -12.13 15.46
CA GLU A 159 5.23 -10.68 15.39
C GLU A 159 3.86 -10.30 14.81
N LEU A 160 3.10 -9.51 15.57
CA LEU A 160 1.79 -9.00 15.16
C LEU A 160 1.97 -7.55 14.71
N ARG A 161 1.61 -7.26 13.45
CA ARG A 161 1.70 -5.94 12.85
C ARG A 161 0.31 -5.40 12.55
N GLN A 162 -0.04 -4.28 13.18
CA GLN A 162 -1.26 -3.56 12.84
C GLN A 162 -1.06 -2.78 11.54
N VAL A 163 -2.03 -2.90 10.65
CA VAL A 163 -2.08 -2.24 9.35
C VAL A 163 -3.30 -1.33 9.35
N GLY A 164 -3.14 -0.09 8.87
CA GLY A 164 -4.26 0.85 8.78
C GLY A 164 -5.23 0.46 7.66
N VAL A 165 -6.50 0.88 7.77
CA VAL A 165 -7.57 0.58 6.79
C VAL A 165 -7.24 0.90 5.33
N ARG A 166 -6.35 1.87 5.09
CA ARG A 166 -5.89 2.20 3.73
C ARG A 166 -4.82 1.23 3.24
N ASP A 167 -3.88 0.88 4.10
CA ASP A 167 -2.83 -0.07 3.76
C ASP A 167 -3.44 -1.46 3.58
N GLU A 168 -4.49 -1.80 4.35
CA GLU A 168 -5.33 -2.97 4.09
C GLU A 168 -5.90 -2.95 2.66
N ALA A 169 -6.52 -1.84 2.24
CA ALA A 169 -7.02 -1.69 0.88
C ALA A 169 -5.89 -1.73 -0.18
N ALA A 170 -4.69 -1.25 0.15
CA ALA A 170 -3.54 -1.33 -0.75
C ALA A 170 -3.03 -2.77 -0.90
N ILE A 171 -3.01 -3.55 0.18
CA ILE A 171 -2.57 -4.95 0.19
C ILE A 171 -3.59 -5.85 -0.51
N LEU A 172 -4.87 -5.71 -0.19
CA LEU A 172 -5.93 -6.51 -0.80
C LEU A 172 -6.16 -6.12 -2.27
N GLY A 173 -5.86 -4.87 -2.63
CA GLY A 173 -6.19 -4.32 -3.93
C GLY A 173 -7.71 -4.23 -4.14
N GLY A 174 -8.10 -3.82 -5.36
CA GLY A 174 -9.51 -3.70 -5.73
C GLY A 174 -9.73 -2.61 -6.78
N ILE A 175 -10.99 -2.44 -7.15
CA ILE A 175 -11.44 -1.46 -8.15
C ILE A 175 -12.13 -0.30 -7.43
N GLY A 176 -11.66 0.92 -7.68
CA GLY A 176 -12.25 2.15 -7.14
C GLY A 176 -13.57 2.50 -7.81
N SER A 177 -14.27 3.47 -7.22
CA SER A 177 -15.53 4.01 -7.79
C SER A 177 -15.37 4.59 -9.21
N CYS A 178 -14.13 4.86 -9.64
CA CYS A 178 -13.78 5.32 -10.97
C CYS A 178 -13.58 4.19 -12.00
N GLY A 179 -13.76 2.92 -11.62
CA GLY A 179 -13.57 1.76 -12.48
C GLY A 179 -12.10 1.37 -12.70
N ARG A 180 -11.15 2.04 -12.05
CA ARG A 180 -9.71 1.75 -12.11
C ARG A 180 -9.23 1.01 -10.86
N PRO A 181 -8.10 0.28 -10.91
CA PRO A 181 -7.50 -0.28 -9.70
C PRO A 181 -7.21 0.83 -8.68
N PHE A 182 -7.26 0.47 -7.39
CA PHE A 182 -6.99 1.43 -6.32
C PHE A 182 -5.64 2.11 -6.53
N CYS A 183 -5.63 3.44 -6.52
CA CYS A 183 -4.39 4.19 -6.77
C CYS A 183 -3.32 3.86 -5.72
N CYS A 184 -3.73 3.62 -4.46
CA CYS A 184 -2.81 3.21 -3.38
C CYS A 184 -2.21 1.81 -3.54
N ALA A 185 -2.83 0.92 -4.33
CA ALA A 185 -2.30 -0.40 -4.66
C ALA A 185 -1.48 -0.40 -5.96
N SER A 186 -1.57 0.67 -6.75
CA SER A 186 -1.03 0.73 -8.11
C SER A 186 0.14 1.71 -8.21
N PHE A 187 -0.14 3.01 -8.39
CA PHE A 187 0.89 4.01 -8.71
C PHE A 187 1.14 5.04 -7.60
N LEU A 188 0.32 5.06 -6.55
CA LEU A 188 0.44 5.97 -5.39
C LEU A 188 0.59 5.20 -4.06
N PRO A 189 1.64 4.38 -3.88
CA PRO A 189 1.84 3.63 -2.64
C PRO A 189 2.14 4.54 -1.43
N SER A 190 2.64 5.75 -1.68
CA SER A 190 2.87 6.78 -0.67
C SER A 190 2.40 8.14 -1.18
N PHE A 191 1.84 8.95 -0.29
CA PHE A 191 1.32 10.29 -0.58
C PHE A 191 1.23 11.08 0.76
N ASN A 192 1.04 12.39 0.71
CA ASN A 192 0.98 13.25 1.90
C ASN A 192 -0.43 13.21 2.53
N SER A 193 -0.60 13.90 3.66
CA SER A 193 -1.93 14.05 4.25
C SER A 193 -2.90 14.72 3.27
N ILE A 194 -4.04 14.09 3.04
CA ILE A 194 -5.10 14.60 2.15
C ILE A 194 -6.04 15.46 2.99
N ASN A 195 -6.40 16.63 2.48
CA ASN A 195 -7.28 17.56 3.17
C ASN A 195 -8.57 17.79 2.38
N VAL A 196 -9.68 18.03 3.07
CA VAL A 196 -11.01 18.30 2.48
C VAL A 196 -10.98 19.53 1.55
N LYS A 197 -10.05 20.47 1.79
CA LYS A 197 -9.83 21.63 0.91
C LYS A 197 -9.49 21.23 -0.54
N MET A 198 -8.78 20.11 -0.74
CA MET A 198 -8.44 19.60 -2.08
C MET A 198 -9.69 19.20 -2.86
N ALA A 199 -10.65 18.53 -2.20
CA ALA A 199 -11.92 18.19 -2.82
C ALA A 199 -12.72 19.45 -3.25
N LYS A 200 -12.70 20.51 -2.43
CA LYS A 200 -13.33 21.80 -2.77
C LYS A 200 -12.68 22.45 -3.98
N GLN A 201 -11.35 22.46 -4.06
CA GLN A 201 -10.60 22.99 -5.20
C GLN A 201 -10.93 22.26 -6.50
N GLN A 202 -11.20 20.96 -6.41
CA GLN A 202 -11.58 20.11 -7.54
C GLN A 202 -13.07 20.21 -7.91
N GLY A 203 -13.84 21.06 -7.25
CA GLY A 203 -15.28 21.21 -7.49
C GLY A 203 -16.10 19.97 -7.10
N LEU A 204 -15.55 19.08 -6.27
CA LEU A 204 -16.27 17.89 -5.80
C LEU A 204 -17.19 18.25 -4.62
N SER A 205 -18.38 17.65 -4.60
CA SER A 205 -19.28 17.82 -3.46
C SER A 205 -18.74 17.10 -2.23
N LEU A 206 -18.95 17.70 -1.05
CA LEU A 206 -18.43 17.19 0.23
C LEU A 206 -19.17 15.95 0.77
N ASN A 207 -20.00 15.30 -0.06
CA ASN A 207 -20.65 14.05 0.32
C ASN A 207 -19.57 12.95 0.42
N PRO A 208 -19.48 12.21 1.55
CA PRO A 208 -18.54 11.10 1.73
C PRO A 208 -18.49 10.11 0.57
N GLN A 209 -19.62 9.84 -0.10
CA GLN A 209 -19.65 8.93 -1.26
C GLN A 209 -18.78 9.42 -2.44
N ASN A 210 -18.61 10.73 -2.57
CA ASN A 210 -17.85 11.33 -3.67
C ASN A 210 -16.38 11.54 -3.33
N ILE A 211 -16.04 11.80 -2.06
CA ILE A 211 -14.68 12.16 -1.64
C ILE A 211 -13.95 11.05 -0.88
N SER A 212 -14.66 10.06 -0.34
CA SER A 212 -14.05 8.92 0.35
C SER A 212 -13.78 7.78 -0.62
N GLY A 213 -12.64 7.11 -0.44
CA GLY A 213 -12.32 5.86 -1.12
C GLY A 213 -12.98 4.67 -0.44
N CYS A 214 -12.82 3.49 -1.03
CA CYS A 214 -13.34 2.23 -0.48
C CYS A 214 -12.76 1.89 0.90
N CYS A 215 -11.59 2.44 1.25
CA CYS A 215 -11.00 2.34 2.59
C CYS A 215 -11.64 3.26 3.65
N GLY A 216 -12.73 3.98 3.33
CA GLY A 216 -13.43 4.88 4.25
C GLY A 216 -12.72 6.22 4.51
N ARG A 217 -11.51 6.42 4.00
CA ARG A 217 -10.74 7.69 4.08
C ARG A 217 -10.79 8.48 2.77
N LEU A 218 -10.44 9.77 2.79
CA LEU A 218 -10.40 10.64 1.59
C LEU A 218 -9.59 10.04 0.43
N LYS A 219 -10.11 10.05 -0.80
CA LYS A 219 -9.46 9.46 -1.98
C LYS A 219 -8.03 9.98 -2.18
N CYS A 220 -7.06 9.08 -2.38
CA CYS A 220 -5.66 9.45 -2.61
C CYS A 220 -5.43 10.19 -3.93
N CYS A 221 -6.29 10.00 -4.93
CA CYS A 221 -6.25 10.76 -6.17
C CYS A 221 -6.51 12.26 -5.97
N LEU A 222 -7.23 12.66 -4.89
CA LEU A 222 -7.46 14.08 -4.59
C LEU A 222 -6.14 14.83 -4.42
N GLN A 223 -5.15 14.23 -3.77
CA GLN A 223 -3.84 14.86 -3.65
C GLN A 223 -3.10 14.83 -4.98
N TYR A 224 -3.09 13.67 -5.65
CA TYR A 224 -2.35 13.50 -6.91
C TYR A 224 -2.76 14.54 -7.97
N GLU A 225 -4.05 14.84 -8.03
CA GLU A 225 -4.60 15.79 -8.97
C GLU A 225 -4.55 17.23 -8.46
N ALA A 226 -4.33 17.48 -7.16
CA ALA A 226 -4.49 18.80 -6.53
C ALA A 226 -3.72 19.92 -7.26
N ASP A 227 -2.51 19.66 -7.72
CA ASP A 227 -1.67 20.66 -8.39
C ASP A 227 -2.23 21.08 -9.76
N LEU A 228 -2.96 20.20 -10.44
CA LEU A 228 -3.62 20.50 -11.72
C LEU A 228 -4.82 21.44 -11.56
N TYR A 229 -5.41 21.48 -10.37
CA TYR A 229 -6.59 22.30 -10.05
C TYR A 229 -6.23 23.62 -9.37
N GLN A 230 -4.93 23.93 -9.22
CA GLN A 230 -4.51 25.25 -8.77
C GLN A 230 -4.77 26.28 -9.89
N PRO A 231 -5.22 27.50 -9.56
CA PRO A 231 -5.62 28.52 -10.54
C PRO A 231 -4.50 28.95 -11.52
N ASN A 232 -3.23 28.60 -11.26
CA ASN A 232 -2.08 28.86 -12.12
C ASN A 232 -1.51 27.58 -12.77
N GLY A 233 -2.32 26.52 -12.94
CA GLY A 233 -1.89 25.16 -13.32
C GLY A 233 -0.84 25.10 -14.42
N CYS A 234 0.44 25.05 -14.03
CA CYS A 234 1.51 24.68 -14.93
C CYS A 234 1.32 23.20 -15.28
N LEU A 235 1.17 22.89 -16.57
CA LEU A 235 1.35 21.54 -17.09
C LEU A 235 2.63 20.96 -16.49
N HIS A 236 2.48 19.81 -15.82
CA HIS A 236 3.53 19.01 -15.16
C HIS A 236 4.96 19.33 -15.64
N LYS A 237 5.75 20.02 -14.81
CA LYS A 237 7.20 19.84 -14.88
C LYS A 237 7.52 18.52 -14.16
N PRO A 238 8.26 17.59 -14.79
CA PRO A 238 8.75 16.40 -14.10
C PRO A 238 9.60 16.83 -12.89
N PRO A 239 9.72 15.97 -11.85
CA PRO A 239 10.32 16.35 -10.58
C PRO A 239 11.70 16.96 -10.78
N ALA A 240 11.85 18.22 -10.35
CA ALA A 240 13.09 18.97 -10.47
C ALA A 240 14.18 18.34 -9.59
N GLY A 241 15.03 17.54 -10.21
CA GLY A 241 16.39 17.31 -9.71
C GLY A 241 17.11 18.65 -9.60
N LYS A 242 17.81 18.85 -8.48
CA LYS A 242 18.57 20.07 -8.19
C LYS A 242 19.60 20.32 -9.31
N ALA A 243 19.44 21.37 -10.10
CA ALA A 243 20.50 21.92 -10.93
C ALA A 243 20.42 23.46 -10.93
N LYS A 244 21.57 24.07 -10.63
CA LYS A 244 21.77 25.51 -10.43
C LYS A 244 21.62 26.32 -11.72
N ALA A 245 21.29 27.58 -11.50
CA ALA A 245 21.17 28.73 -12.38
C ALA A 245 22.03 28.79 -13.66
N ALA A 246 21.45 29.37 -14.71
CA ALA A 246 22.05 30.44 -15.52
C ALA A 246 20.94 31.27 -16.19
N ALA A 247 21.12 32.59 -16.19
CA ALA A 247 20.18 33.61 -16.63
C ALA A 247 20.29 33.95 -18.13
N ASN A 248 19.29 34.74 -18.59
CA ASN A 248 19.20 35.64 -19.77
C ASN A 248 18.07 35.23 -20.73
N ALA A 249 17.31 36.09 -21.43
CA ALA A 249 16.95 37.52 -21.39
C ALA A 249 15.99 37.72 -22.60
N ALA A 250 14.90 38.50 -22.44
CA ALA A 250 14.09 39.21 -23.47
C ALA A 250 13.46 38.37 -24.63
N SER A 251 12.35 38.67 -25.32
CA SER A 251 11.49 39.84 -25.54
C SER A 251 10.21 39.42 -26.30
N ASP A 252 9.14 40.20 -26.11
CA ASP A 252 8.07 40.59 -27.04
C ASP A 252 6.99 39.62 -27.62
N SER A 253 5.76 40.12 -27.48
CA SER A 253 4.38 39.71 -27.86
C SER A 253 4.14 39.44 -29.36
N PRO A 254 2.90 39.21 -29.89
CA PRO A 254 1.56 39.03 -29.27
C PRO A 254 0.72 37.84 -29.82
N ALA A 255 -0.49 37.69 -29.27
CA ALA A 255 -1.53 36.70 -29.58
C ALA A 255 -2.07 36.73 -31.03
N PRO A 256 -2.83 35.69 -31.44
CA PRO A 256 -3.97 35.92 -32.32
C PRO A 256 -5.29 35.34 -31.79
N GLU A 257 -6.32 36.10 -32.11
CA GLU A 257 -7.76 35.85 -32.02
C GLU A 257 -8.17 34.58 -32.78
N ASN A 258 -9.15 33.85 -32.25
CA ASN A 258 -10.40 33.48 -32.94
C ASN A 258 -11.13 32.37 -32.18
N ALA A 259 -12.25 32.73 -31.54
CA ALA A 259 -13.26 31.81 -31.04
C ALA A 259 -14.46 31.81 -32.01
N PRO A 260 -15.06 30.66 -32.34
CA PRO A 260 -16.40 30.64 -32.93
C PRO A 260 -17.49 30.49 -31.84
N PRO A 261 -18.73 30.92 -32.13
CA PRO A 261 -19.70 31.32 -31.12
C PRO A 261 -20.54 30.16 -30.56
N ARG A 262 -21.05 30.36 -29.34
CA ARG A 262 -22.15 29.59 -28.74
C ARG A 262 -23.43 29.77 -29.54
N ALA A 263 -24.09 28.66 -29.88
CA ALA A 263 -25.47 28.66 -30.33
C ALA A 263 -26.40 28.33 -29.15
N GLU A 264 -27.22 29.29 -28.77
CA GLU A 264 -28.45 29.09 -27.98
C GLU A 264 -29.55 28.56 -28.91
N GLY A 265 -30.34 27.60 -28.43
CA GLY A 265 -31.50 27.06 -29.15
C GLY A 265 -32.42 26.25 -28.24
N ASN A 266 -33.65 26.72 -28.13
CA ASN A 266 -34.67 26.39 -27.13
C ASN A 266 -35.27 24.96 -27.17
N ARG A 267 -35.69 24.52 -25.97
CA ARG A 267 -36.90 23.78 -25.58
C ARG A 267 -37.70 23.04 -26.69
N SER A 268 -37.98 21.75 -26.49
CA SER A 268 -39.23 21.26 -25.86
C SER A 268 -39.47 19.74 -25.99
N ALA A 269 -40.09 19.20 -24.92
CA ALA A 269 -41.00 18.05 -24.85
C ALA A 269 -40.53 16.61 -25.16
N GLY A 270 -40.59 15.75 -24.13
CA GLY A 270 -41.47 14.58 -24.20
C GLY A 270 -40.88 13.19 -23.93
N LYS A 271 -41.36 12.61 -22.81
CA LYS A 271 -41.68 11.18 -22.58
C LYS A 271 -40.62 10.25 -21.98
N ASN A 272 -40.98 9.81 -20.75
CA ASN A 272 -40.93 8.45 -20.22
C ASN A 272 -39.66 7.62 -20.40
N ARG A 273 -38.95 7.38 -19.30
CA ARG A 273 -38.36 6.07 -19.00
C ARG A 273 -38.35 5.82 -17.49
N GLY A 274 -38.85 4.65 -17.13
CA GLY A 274 -39.30 4.28 -15.80
C GLY A 274 -38.21 4.17 -14.75
N GLN A 275 -38.63 4.45 -13.52
CA GLN A 275 -37.89 4.17 -12.30
C GLN A 275 -37.88 2.65 -12.08
N PHE A 276 -36.70 2.03 -12.17
CA PHE A 276 -36.48 0.67 -11.71
C PHE A 276 -36.24 0.72 -10.20
N ARG A 277 -37.24 0.29 -9.42
CA ARG A 277 -37.19 0.19 -7.96
C ARG A 277 -36.74 -1.23 -7.59
N PRO A 278 -35.66 -1.44 -6.83
CA PRO A 278 -35.30 -2.78 -6.39
C PRO A 278 -36.28 -3.27 -5.31
N PRO A 279 -36.61 -4.58 -5.27
CA PRO A 279 -37.57 -5.12 -4.32
C PRO A 279 -36.98 -5.25 -2.91
N ASN A 280 -37.82 -4.88 -1.94
CA ASN A 280 -37.67 -5.04 -0.49
C ASN A 280 -37.23 -6.46 -0.10
N GLN A 281 -36.11 -6.59 0.61
CA GLN A 281 -35.72 -7.81 1.32
C GLN A 281 -35.89 -7.64 2.83
N ASP A 282 -37.14 -7.51 3.27
CA ASP A 282 -37.52 -7.72 4.67
C ASP A 282 -38.13 -9.12 4.83
N LYS A 283 -37.27 -10.12 5.07
CA LYS A 283 -37.69 -11.41 5.65
C LYS A 283 -36.66 -11.86 6.69
N LYS A 284 -37.00 -11.65 7.96
CA LYS A 284 -36.34 -12.27 9.12
C LYS A 284 -36.35 -13.80 8.96
N PRO A 285 -35.24 -14.52 9.21
CA PRO A 285 -35.28 -15.98 9.27
C PRO A 285 -36.00 -16.44 10.54
N LYS A 286 -36.96 -17.37 10.38
CA LYS A 286 -37.63 -18.09 11.46
C LYS A 286 -36.62 -19.06 12.11
N LYS A 287 -36.56 -19.06 13.45
CA LYS A 287 -35.84 -20.06 14.25
C LYS A 287 -36.43 -21.45 14.01
N ILE A 288 -35.57 -22.44 13.71
CA ILE A 288 -35.91 -23.86 13.75
C ILE A 288 -35.35 -24.40 15.08
N PRO A 289 -36.13 -25.05 15.95
CA PRO A 289 -35.62 -25.65 17.18
C PRO A 289 -34.78 -26.89 16.88
N LEU A 290 -33.63 -27.02 17.57
CA LEU A 290 -32.88 -28.27 17.66
C LEU A 290 -33.68 -29.28 18.49
N GLN A 291 -34.25 -30.27 17.84
CA GLN A 291 -34.50 -31.59 18.41
C GLN A 291 -34.63 -32.56 17.23
N GLU A 292 -34.01 -33.74 17.38
CA GLU A 292 -33.97 -34.88 16.45
C GLU A 292 -32.84 -34.85 15.39
N MET A 293 -31.65 -35.26 15.81
CA MET A 293 -30.87 -36.30 15.11
C MET A 293 -30.16 -37.15 16.16
N GLN A 294 -30.78 -38.28 16.49
CA GLN A 294 -30.06 -39.49 16.90
C GLN A 294 -29.35 -40.08 15.67
#